data_AF-A0ABC9KCG0-F1
#
_entry.id   AF-A0ABC9KCG0-F1
#
_cell.length_a   1.000
_cell.length_b   1.000
_cell.length_c   1.000
_cell.angle_alpha   90.00
_cell.angle_beta   90.00
_cell.angle_gamma   90.00
#
_symmetry.space_group_name_H-M   'P 1'
#
loop_
_entity.id
_entity.type
_entity.pdbx_description
1 polymer ?
#
loop_
_entity_poly.entity_id
_entity_poly.type
_entity_poly.pdbx_seq_one_letter_code
_entity_poly.pdbx_strand_id
1 'polypeptide(L)' 'MYRRLRDWREDHDLTQKQIATILSFTNSAYAKIERGEHALTADVLVKLSDFYDVSTDYLLGLTDFPDKIRFRK' A
#
# COMPACT_ATOMS: atom_id res chain seq x y z
N MET A 1 0.49 10.21 6.68
CA MET A 1 -0.48 9.41 7.47
C MET A 1 -0.17 7.93 7.38
N TYR A 2 -0.01 7.36 6.18
CA TYR A 2 0.20 5.91 5.99
C TYR A 2 1.69 5.52 6.01
N ARG A 3 2.25 5.39 7.22
CA ARG A 3 3.67 5.07 7.41
C ARG A 3 4.06 3.71 6.80
N ARG A 4 3.23 2.68 7.01
CA ARG A 4 3.46 1.32 6.50
C ARG A 4 3.56 1.23 4.98
N LEU A 5 2.77 2.04 4.24
CA LEU A 5 2.88 2.09 2.78
C LEU A 5 4.24 2.61 2.32
N ARG A 6 4.75 3.63 3.01
CA ARG A 6 6.05 4.22 2.72
C ARG A 6 7.18 3.25 3.07
N ASP A 7 7.12 2.67 4.26
CA ASP A 7 8.13 1.74 4.76
C ASP A 7 8.26 0.53 3.80
N TRP A 8 7.14 -0.10 3.41
CA TRP A 8 7.19 -1.22 2.45
C TRP A 8 7.72 -0.84 1.08
N ARG A 9 7.36 0.35 0.61
CA ARG A 9 7.89 0.85 -0.65
C ARG A 9 9.41 1.01 -0.57
N GLU A 10 9.92 1.57 0.51
CA GLU A 10 11.36 1.79 0.72
C GLU A 10 12.11 0.46 0.94
N ASP A 11 11.53 -0.48 1.68
CA ASP A 11 12.09 -1.83 1.89
C ASP A 11 12.19 -2.65 0.58
N HIS A 12 11.35 -2.34 -0.41
CA HIS A 12 11.36 -2.98 -1.74
C HIS A 12 12.17 -2.19 -2.78
N ASP A 13 12.90 -1.14 -2.39
CA ASP A 13 13.64 -0.24 -3.28
C ASP A 13 12.77 0.39 -4.39
N LEU A 14 11.47 0.58 -4.10
CA LEU A 14 10.52 1.13 -5.06
C LEU A 14 10.43 2.66 -4.95
N THR A 15 10.36 3.31 -6.10
CA THR A 15 10.07 4.75 -6.17
C THR A 15 8.57 5.01 -6.12
N GLN A 16 8.17 6.19 -5.66
CA GLN A 16 6.76 6.63 -5.72
C GLN A 16 6.19 6.58 -7.15
N LYS A 17 7.04 6.83 -8.16
CA LYS A 17 6.67 6.71 -9.57
C LYS A 17 6.32 5.28 -9.98
N GLN A 18 7.09 4.28 -9.52
CA GLN A 18 6.81 2.87 -9.83
C GLN A 18 5.48 2.42 -9.22
N ILE A 19 5.22 2.74 -7.95
CA ILE A 19 3.93 2.42 -7.33
C ILE A 19 2.78 3.15 -8.02
N ALA A 20 2.97 4.43 -8.35
CA ALA A 20 1.98 5.18 -9.11
C ALA A 20 1.67 4.50 -10.46
N THR A 21 2.67 4.01 -11.18
CA THR A 21 2.46 3.25 -12.43
C THR A 21 1.65 1.97 -12.21
N ILE A 22 1.96 1.20 -11.16
CA ILE A 22 1.21 -0.04 -10.81
C ILE A 22 -0.26 0.27 -10.51
N LEU A 23 -0.53 1.39 -9.85
CA LEU A 23 -1.87 1.83 -9.49
C LEU A 23 -2.58 2.63 -10.59
N SER A 24 -1.94 2.84 -11.75
CA SER A 24 -2.41 3.73 -12.83
C SER A 24 -2.66 5.17 -12.37
N PHE A 25 -1.85 5.66 -11.44
CA PHE A 25 -1.89 7.00 -10.87
C PHE A 25 -0.74 7.86 -11.39
N THR A 26 -0.89 9.17 -11.22
CA THR A 26 0.24 10.09 -11.34
C THR A 26 1.14 9.98 -10.10
N ASN A 27 2.43 10.26 -10.26
CA ASN A 27 3.37 10.30 -9.13
C ASN A 27 2.87 11.23 -8.01
N SER A 28 2.32 12.39 -8.38
CA SER A 28 1.77 13.35 -7.42
C SER A 28 0.57 12.78 -6.66
N ALA A 29 -0.33 12.05 -7.31
CA ALA A 29 -1.48 11.43 -6.65
C ALA A 29 -1.03 10.41 -5.60
N TYR A 30 -0.09 9.53 -5.93
CA TYR A 30 0.43 8.54 -4.98
C TYR A 30 1.20 9.20 -3.82
N ALA A 31 2.03 10.21 -4.11
CA ALA A 31 2.74 10.94 -3.06
C ALA A 31 1.79 11.64 -2.07
N LYS A 32 0.65 12.15 -2.55
CA LYS A 32 -0.40 12.72 -1.70
C LYS A 32 -1.10 11.66 -0.86
N ILE A 33 -1.28 10.44 -1.37
CA ILE A 33 -1.79 9.31 -0.58
C ILE A 33 -0.83 9.02 0.57
N GLU A 34 0.47 8.81 0.33
CA GLU A 34 1.43 8.53 1.42
C GLU A 34 1.41 9.61 2.53
N ARG A 35 1.29 10.88 2.13
CA ARG A 35 1.16 12.01 3.08
C ARG A 35 -0.18 12.05 3.82
N GLY A 36 -1.24 11.47 3.26
CA GLY A 36 -2.60 11.47 3.81
C GLY A 36 -3.46 12.64 3.33
N GLU A 37 -3.02 13.33 2.29
CA GLU A 37 -3.77 14.42 1.64
C GLU A 37 -4.86 13.87 0.71
N HIS A 38 -4.67 12.66 0.18
CA HIS A 38 -5.68 11.91 -0.55
C HIS A 38 -6.06 10.66 0.23
N ALA A 39 -7.37 10.38 0.28
CA ALA A 39 -7.89 9.19 0.92
C ALA A 39 -7.40 7.92 0.21
N LEU A 40 -6.99 6.93 1.00
CA LEU A 40 -6.73 5.58 0.52
C LEU A 40 -8.06 4.86 0.31
N THR A 41 -8.43 4.60 -0.95
CA THR A 41 -9.65 3.86 -1.27
C THR A 41 -9.47 2.35 -1.02
N ALA A 42 -10.57 1.64 -0.80
CA ALA A 42 -10.54 0.18 -0.61
C ALA A 42 -9.90 -0.54 -1.80
N ASP A 43 -10.20 -0.12 -3.04
CA ASP A 43 -9.62 -0.73 -4.25
C ASP A 43 -8.09 -0.58 -4.32
N VAL A 44 -7.57 0.59 -3.95
CA VAL A 44 -6.12 0.83 -3.91
C VAL A 44 -5.47 0.01 -2.80
N LEU A 45 -6.11 -0.05 -1.63
CA LEU A 45 -5.64 -0.85 -0.50
C LEU A 45 -5.57 -2.35 -0.85
N VAL A 46 -6.59 -2.90 -1.52
CA VAL A 46 -6.61 -4.29 -1.99
C VAL A 46 -5.50 -4.52 -3.02
N LYS A 47 -5.33 -3.62 -4.01
CA LYS A 47 -4.23 -3.74 -4.99
C LYS A 47 -2.85 -3.73 -4.35
N LEU A 48 -2.62 -2.86 -3.36
CA LEU A 48 -1.35 -2.80 -2.63
C LEU A 48 -1.14 -4.06 -1.77
N SER A 49 -2.20 -4.54 -1.13
CA SER A 49 -2.19 -5.79 -0.38
C SER A 49 -1.84 -6.98 -1.28
N ASP A 50 -2.38 -7.04 -2.49
CA ASP A 50 -2.05 -8.05 -3.50
C ASP A 50 -0.64 -7.91 -4.07
N PHE A 51 -0.20 -6.68 -4.33
CA PHE A 51 1.14 -6.42 -4.85
C PHE A 51 2.25 -6.82 -3.86
N TYR A 52 2.10 -6.48 -2.58
CA TYR A 52 3.08 -6.79 -1.54
C TYR A 52 2.88 -8.16 -0.88
N ASP A 53 1.84 -8.91 -1.26
CA ASP A 53 1.39 -10.15 -0.59
C ASP A 53 1.24 -10.04 0.94
N VAL A 54 0.71 -8.92 1.43
CA VAL A 54 0.46 -8.68 2.87
C VAL A 54 -0.99 -8.33 3.16
N SER A 55 -1.46 -8.47 4.40
CA SER A 55 -2.82 -8.11 4.80
C SER A 55 -3.10 -6.61 4.70
N THR A 56 -4.36 -6.24 4.47
CA THR A 56 -4.81 -4.84 4.51
C THR A 56 -4.64 -4.23 5.89
N ASP A 57 -4.85 -5.02 6.95
CA ASP A 57 -4.70 -4.61 8.34
C ASP A 57 -3.25 -4.18 8.61
N TYR A 58 -2.29 -4.91 8.06
CA TYR A 58 -0.88 -4.58 8.16
C TYR A 58 -0.56 -3.26 7.45
N LEU A 59 -1.06 -3.06 6.21
CA LEU A 59 -0.85 -1.80 5.47
C LEU A 59 -1.49 -0.58 6.15
N LEU A 60 -2.60 -0.79 6.86
CA LEU A 60 -3.27 0.23 7.67
C LEU A 60 -2.61 0.47 9.04
N GLY A 61 -1.64 -0.36 9.43
CA GLY A 61 -0.99 -0.31 10.74
C GLY A 61 -1.89 -0.76 11.90
N LEU A 62 -2.91 -1.57 11.61
CA LEU A 62 -3.80 -2.17 12.62
C LEU A 62 -3.19 -3.44 13.24
N THR A 63 -2.17 -4.01 12.61
CA THR A 63 -1.43 -5.17 13.08
C THR A 63 0.04 -5.09 12.65
N ASP A 64 0.92 -5.75 13.40
CA ASP A 64 2.32 -5.96 13.02
C ASP A 64 2.54 -7.28 12.27
N PHE A 65 1.50 -8.11 12.15
CA PHE A 65 1.54 -9.37 11.41
C PHE A 65 1.19 -9.14 9.93
N PRO A 66 2.15 -9.35 8.99
CA PRO A 66 1.91 -9.08 7.57
C PRO A 66 1.02 -10.14 6.91
N ASP A 67 0.80 -11.28 7.56
CA ASP A 67 0.17 -12.44 6.96
C ASP A 67 -1.27 -12.17 6.51
N LYS A 68 -1.55 -12.47 5.23
CA LYS A 68 -2.92 -12.54 4.73
C LYS A 68 -3.66 -13.72 5.36
N ILE A 69 -4.92 -13.50 5.72
CA ILE A 69 -5.85 -14.59 6.03
C ILE A 69 -6.11 -15.36 4.73
N ARG A 70 -5.40 -16.48 4.55
CA ARG A 70 -5.66 -17.40 3.44
C ARG A 70 -6.85 -18.27 3.81
N PHE A 71 -8.02 -17.96 3.26
CA PHE A 71 -9.15 -18.90 3.30
C PHE A 71 -8.76 -20.13 2.48
N ARG A 72 -8.48 -21.26 3.17
CA ARG A 72 -8.39 -22.56 2.50
C ARG A 72 -9.78 -22.88 1.96
N LYS A 73 -9.88 -23.05 0.64
CA LYS A 73 -11.01 -23.76 0.01
C LYS A 73 -10.93 -25.25 0.32
#